data_AF-A0A5A9EUG1-F1
#
_entry.id   AF-A0A5A9EUG1-F1
#
_cell.length_a   1.000
_cell.length_b   1.000
_cell.length_c   1.000
_cell.angle_alpha   90.00
_cell.angle_beta   90.00
_cell.angle_gamma   90.00
#
_symmetry.space_group_name_H-M   'P 1'
#
loop_
_entity.id
_entity.type
_entity.pdbx_description
1 polymer ?
#
loop_
_entity_poly.entity_id
_entity_poly.type
_entity_poly.pdbx_seq_one_letter_code
_entity_poly.pdbx_strand_id
1 'polypeptide(L)' 'MSTSTFAVGSRVTFRPGRSKTFVTGVVEQVILPTTTGRGASVFLAVKCDDGVVRKTRPGACRAA' A
#
# COMPACT_ATOMS: atom_id res chain seq x y z
N MET A 1 12.24 -14.84 -3.70
CA MET A 1 11.12 -14.38 -2.86
C MET A 1 11.18 -12.86 -2.82
N SER A 2 10.23 -12.15 -3.44
CA SER A 2 10.21 -10.68 -3.37
C SER A 2 9.26 -10.28 -2.25
N THR A 3 9.83 -10.03 -1.09
CA THR A 3 9.14 -9.56 0.12
C THR A 3 8.39 -8.27 -0.21
N SER A 4 7.08 -8.26 -0.11
CA SER A 4 6.35 -7.00 0.10
C SER A 4 6.95 -6.35 1.36
N THR A 5 7.69 -5.25 1.19
CA THR A 5 8.50 -4.60 2.24
C THR A 5 7.66 -4.13 3.44
N PHE A 6 6.33 -4.12 3.32
CA PHE A 6 5.40 -3.64 4.33
C PHE A 6 4.45 -4.77 4.76
N ALA A 7 4.41 -5.03 6.07
CA ALA A 7 3.50 -5.97 6.70
C ALA A 7 2.21 -5.27 7.18
N VAL A 8 1.16 -6.04 7.48
CA VAL A 8 -0.02 -5.51 8.20
C VAL A 8 0.43 -4.89 9.52
N GLY A 9 -0.14 -3.73 9.86
CA GLY A 9 0.27 -2.91 11.00
C GLY A 9 1.40 -1.92 10.71
N SER A 10 2.09 -2.03 9.55
CA SER A 10 3.13 -1.06 9.18
C SER A 10 2.52 0.31 8.92
N ARG A 11 3.13 1.36 9.49
CA ARG A 11 2.79 2.74 9.16
C ARG A 11 3.53 3.16 7.89
N VAL A 12 2.79 3.71 6.93
CA VAL A 12 3.33 4.08 5.62
C VAL A 12 2.82 5.44 5.18
N THR A 13 3.65 6.15 4.43
CA THR A 13 3.31 7.41 3.75
C THR A 13 3.39 7.23 2.25
N PHE A 14 2.36 7.68 1.52
CA PHE A 14 2.31 7.58 0.06
C PHE A 14 1.46 8.71 -0.54
N ARG A 15 1.46 8.82 -1.88
CA ARG A 15 0.57 9.74 -2.61
C ARG A 15 -0.60 8.97 -3.22
N PRO A 16 -1.85 9.31 -2.88
CA PRO A 16 -3.00 8.65 -3.44
C PRO A 16 -3.28 9.16 -4.87
N GLY A 17 -3.19 8.27 -5.85
CA GLY A 17 -3.49 8.58 -7.26
C GLY A 17 -2.57 9.66 -7.84
N ARG A 18 -3.16 10.70 -8.45
CA ARG A 18 -2.43 11.89 -8.96
C ARG A 18 -2.33 13.04 -7.96
N SER A 19 -2.67 12.80 -6.69
CA SER A 19 -2.57 13.84 -5.65
C SER A 19 -1.12 14.28 -5.45
N LYS A 20 -0.93 15.59 -5.24
CA LYS A 20 0.37 16.16 -4.86
C LYS A 20 0.67 16.02 -3.36
N THR A 21 -0.35 15.70 -2.57
CA THR A 21 -0.27 15.61 -1.11
C THR A 21 0.08 14.19 -0.67
N PHE A 22 1.01 14.08 0.27
CA PHE A 22 1.30 12.82 0.93
C PHE A 22 0.26 12.56 2.02
N VAL A 23 -0.17 11.31 2.14
CA VAL A 23 -1.02 10.84 3.23
C VAL A 23 -0.30 9.74 3.98
N THR A 24 -0.51 9.70 5.29
CA THR A 24 0.02 8.66 6.18
C THR A 24 -1.12 7.76 6.63
N GLY A 25 -0.82 6.49 6.83
CA GLY A 25 -1.78 5.51 7.31
C GLY A 25 -1.13 4.20 7.73
N VAL A 26 -1.96 3.27 8.18
CA VAL A 26 -1.54 1.94 8.63
C VAL A 26 -2.03 0.89 7.63
N VAL A 27 -1.15 -0.03 7.25
CA VAL A 27 -1.51 -1.16 6.38
C VAL A 27 -2.46 -2.09 7.13
N GLU A 28 -3.70 -2.21 6.67
CA GLU A 28 -4.68 -3.16 7.24
C GLU A 28 -4.62 -4.51 6.53
N GLN A 29 -4.30 -4.52 5.23
CA GLN A 29 -4.27 -5.76 4.46
C GLN A 29 -3.24 -5.70 3.33
N VAL A 30 -2.55 -6.83 3.12
CA VAL A 30 -1.72 -7.07 1.94
C VAL A 30 -2.52 -7.90 0.94
N ILE A 31 -2.82 -7.33 -0.21
CA ILE A 31 -3.57 -7.96 -1.29
C ILE A 31 -2.55 -8.59 -2.26
N LEU A 32 -2.40 -9.91 -2.16
CA LEU A 32 -1.55 -10.68 -3.06
C LEU A 32 -2.26 -10.90 -4.41
N PRO A 33 -1.53 -10.95 -5.52
CA PRO A 33 -2.12 -11.29 -6.82
C PRO A 33 -2.65 -12.72 -6.80
N THR A 34 -3.85 -12.93 -7.36
CA THR A 34 -4.48 -14.24 -7.49
C THR A 34 -3.94 -15.06 -8.66
N THR A 35 -3.22 -14.43 -9.58
CA THR A 35 -2.57 -15.07 -10.73
C THR A 35 -1.07 -14.87 -10.69
N THR A 36 -0.31 -15.89 -11.06
CA THR A 36 1.14 -15.80 -11.29
C THR A 36 1.38 -15.52 -12.76
N GLY A 37 1.71 -14.28 -13.14
CA GLY A 37 1.95 -13.91 -14.54
C GLY A 37 2.23 -12.41 -14.75
N ARG A 38 2.51 -12.00 -16.00
CA ARG A 38 2.69 -10.58 -16.39
C ARG A 38 1.43 -9.79 -16.00
N GLY A 39 1.56 -8.89 -15.02
CA GLY A 39 0.45 -8.08 -14.50
C GLY A 39 0.07 -8.37 -13.04
N ALA A 40 0.57 -9.48 -12.47
CA ALA A 40 0.43 -9.80 -11.05
C ALA A 40 1.10 -8.72 -10.19
N SER A 41 0.30 -7.82 -9.61
CA SER A 41 0.79 -6.74 -8.76
C SER A 41 0.24 -6.90 -7.35
N VAL A 42 1.13 -6.86 -6.36
CA VAL A 42 0.74 -6.76 -4.95
C VAL A 42 0.20 -5.35 -4.68
N PHE A 43 -0.87 -5.27 -3.91
CA PHE A 43 -1.41 -4.01 -3.42
C PHE A 43 -1.51 -4.02 -1.89
N LEU A 44 -1.50 -2.83 -1.30
CA LEU A 44 -1.73 -2.61 0.13
C LEU A 44 -3.07 -1.88 0.29
N ALA A 45 -3.90 -2.34 1.20
CA ALA A 45 -5.01 -1.56 1.74
C ALA A 45 -4.50 -0.83 2.98
N VAL A 46 -4.48 0.50 2.91
CA VAL A 46 -3.95 1.37 3.97
C VAL A 46 -5.08 2.20 4.52
N LYS A 47 -5.36 2.09 5.81
CA LYS A 47 -6.26 3.01 6.51
C LYS A 47 -5.49 4.28 6.85
N CYS A 48 -5.85 5.36 6.17
CA CYS A 48 -5.22 6.65 6.38
C CYS A 48 -5.74 7.33 7.65
N ASP A 49 -5.00 8.33 8.12
CA ASP A 49 -5.34 9.09 9.33
C ASP A 49 -6.67 9.87 9.21
N ASP A 50 -7.15 10.11 7.99
CA ASP A 50 -8.48 10.67 7.71
C ASP A 50 -9.61 9.64 7.77
N GLY A 51 -9.31 8.41 8.19
CA GLY A 51 -10.25 7.30 8.31
C GLY A 51 -10.58 6.60 7.00
N VAL A 52 -10.05 7.05 5.86
CA VAL A 52 -10.34 6.47 4.54
C VAL A 52 -9.36 5.35 4.24
N VAL A 53 -9.89 4.18 3.86
CA VAL A 53 -9.07 3.06 3.37
C VAL A 53 -8.75 3.28 1.89
N ARG A 54 -7.45 3.28 1.57
CA ARG A 54 -6.95 3.50 0.21
C ARG A 54 -6.09 2.35 -0.25
N LYS A 55 -6.24 1.99 -1.52
CA LYS A 55 -5.44 0.95 -2.18
C LYS A 55 -4.22 1.59 -2.85
N THR A 56 -3.03 1.08 -2.54
CA THR A 56 -1.76 1.60 -3.08
C THR A 56 -0.78 0.47 -3.41
N ARG A 57 0.23 0.76 -4.23
CA ARG A 57 1.29 -0.21 -4.54
C ARG A 57 2.40 -0.12 -3.50
N PRO A 58 3.00 -1.24 -3.05
CA PRO A 58 4.12 -1.20 -2.10
C PRO A 58 5.27 -0.29 -2.55
N GLY A 59 5.64 -0.31 -3.82
CA GLY A 59 6.71 0.56 -4.36
C GLY A 59 6.38 2.05 -4.42
N ALA A 60 5.12 2.45 -4.23
CA ALA A 60 4.71 3.85 -4.11
C ALA A 60 4.68 4.33 -2.65
N CYS A 61 4.92 3.42 -1.69
CA CYS A 61 4.90 3.70 -0.26
C CYS A 61 6.31 3.88 0.29
N ARG A 62 6.43 4.71 1.32
CA ARG A 62 7.62 4.84 2.17
C ARG A 62 7.24 4.48 3.60
N ALA A 63 8.19 3.92 4.36
CA ALA A 63 8.03 3.78 5.81
C ALA A 63 7.86 5.17 6.43
N ALA A 64 6.96 5.27 7.41
CA ALA A 64 6.63 6.50 8.12
C ALA A 64 7.06 6.40 9.58
#